data_AF-A0A1Y5XWE6-F1
#
_entry.id   AF-A0A1Y5XWE6-F1
#
_cell.length_a   1.000
_cell.length_b   1.000
_cell.length_c   1.000
_cell.angle_alpha   90.00
_cell.angle_beta   90.00
_cell.angle_gamma   90.00
#
_symmetry.space_group_name_H-M   'P 1'
#
loop_
_entity.id
_entity.type
_entity.pdbx_description
1 polymer ?
#
loop_
_entity_poly.entity_id
_entity_poly.type
_entity_poly.pdbx_seq_one_letter_code
_entity_poly.pdbx_strand_id
1 'polypeptide(L)'
;MPLRATFVTTTAVVLAGMAWAAPARAAAATTDFEVCGQRGCVAHKTAGTITWGPRGSIVGTATDRGPGASNFKFTITTPSGRLIQTIPVTEGTKPVSITVADAMSVTVSVCNVPTSFPCVSETYTP
;
A
#
# COMPACT_ATOMS: atom_id res chain seq x y z
N MET A 1 -18.74 25.21 -11.00
CA MET A 1 -17.93 25.92 -9.98
C MET A 1 -16.78 25.00 -9.58
N PRO A 2 -15.50 25.33 -9.86
CA PRO A 2 -14.38 24.45 -9.53
C PRO A 2 -13.96 24.66 -8.06
N LEU A 3 -14.03 23.59 -7.25
CA LEU A 3 -13.49 23.58 -5.90
C LEU A 3 -11.98 23.33 -5.95
N ARG A 4 -11.22 24.38 -5.61
CA ARG A 4 -9.76 24.35 -5.34
C ARG A 4 -9.47 23.33 -4.23
N ALA A 5 -8.67 22.31 -4.55
CA ALA A 5 -8.03 21.50 -3.53
C ALA A 5 -6.92 22.32 -2.85
N THR A 6 -7.07 22.54 -1.54
CA THR A 6 -6.06 23.22 -0.72
C THR A 6 -5.06 22.15 -0.28
N PHE A 7 -3.83 22.22 -0.79
CA PHE A 7 -2.72 21.41 -0.28
C PHE A 7 -2.37 21.89 1.14
N VAL A 8 -2.44 20.98 2.11
CA VAL A 8 -1.88 21.22 3.45
C VAL A 8 -0.40 20.89 3.38
N THR A 9 0.43 21.92 3.23
CA THR A 9 1.88 21.85 3.43
C THR A 9 2.14 21.84 4.93
N THR A 10 2.38 20.66 5.49
CA THR A 10 2.76 20.55 6.91
C THR A 10 4.10 21.23 7.13
N THR A 11 4.09 22.24 8.00
CA THR A 11 5.23 23.10 8.34
C THR A 11 6.31 22.26 9.05
N ALA A 12 7.51 22.18 8.49
CA ALA A 12 8.67 21.60 9.16
C ALA A 12 9.14 22.57 10.26
N VAL A 13 9.04 22.14 11.53
CA VAL A 13 9.65 22.85 12.66
C VAL A 13 11.14 22.55 12.63
N VAL A 14 11.95 23.54 12.24
CA VAL A 14 13.42 23.47 12.31
C VAL A 14 13.84 23.93 13.70
N LEU A 15 14.07 22.98 14.62
CA LEU A 15 14.80 23.23 15.85
C LEU A 15 16.30 23.18 15.54
N ALA A 16 16.93 24.35 15.51
CA ALA A 16 18.38 24.50 15.46
C ALA A 16 18.98 24.16 16.84
N GLY A 17 19.84 23.14 16.88
CA GLY A 17 20.64 22.79 18.06
C GLY A 17 21.50 21.57 17.79
N MET A 18 22.82 21.77 17.75
CA MET A 18 23.83 20.76 17.45
C MET A 18 23.67 19.47 18.28
N ALA A 19 23.60 18.31 17.61
CA ALA A 19 24.36 17.10 17.96
C ALA A 19 24.09 15.98 16.95
N TRP A 20 25.18 15.48 16.36
CA TRP A 20 25.31 14.29 15.50
C TRP A 20 24.61 14.35 14.14
N ALA A 21 25.39 14.07 13.10
CA ALA A 21 24.91 13.76 11.78
C ALA A 21 23.92 12.59 11.88
N ALA A 22 22.63 12.90 12.06
CA ALA A 22 21.61 12.04 11.53
C ALA A 22 21.95 11.96 10.04
N PRO A 23 22.24 10.77 9.48
CA PRO A 23 22.26 10.67 8.04
C PRO A 23 20.91 11.25 7.63
N ALA A 24 20.92 12.21 6.72
CA ALA A 24 19.72 12.65 6.05
C ALA A 24 19.15 11.36 5.44
N ARG A 25 18.28 10.67 6.19
CA ARG A 25 17.46 9.60 5.69
C ARG A 25 16.63 10.34 4.67
N ALA A 26 17.08 10.26 3.42
CA ALA A 26 16.29 10.67 2.28
C ALA A 26 14.88 10.17 2.60
N ALA A 27 13.93 11.10 2.78
CA ALA A 27 12.55 10.73 2.99
C ALA A 27 12.21 9.88 1.77
N ALA A 28 12.05 8.58 1.98
CA ALA A 28 11.76 7.65 0.91
C ALA A 28 10.46 8.10 0.25
N ALA A 29 10.39 8.01 -1.08
CA ALA A 29 9.14 8.26 -1.78
C ALA A 29 8.07 7.34 -1.16
N THR A 30 6.99 7.96 -0.70
CA THR A 30 5.84 7.27 -0.12
C THR A 30 4.67 7.38 -1.08
N THR A 31 4.02 6.26 -1.36
CA THR A 31 2.80 6.19 -2.18
C THR A 31 1.70 5.55 -1.35
N ASP A 32 0.63 6.31 -1.08
CA ASP A 32 -0.57 5.73 -0.50
C ASP A 32 -1.34 4.93 -1.55
N PHE A 33 -1.93 3.81 -1.12
CA PHE A 33 -2.72 2.95 -1.99
C PHE A 33 -4.09 2.68 -1.38
N GLU A 34 -5.12 2.67 -2.23
CA GLU A 34 -6.45 2.21 -1.86
C GLU A 34 -7.05 1.42 -3.02
N VAL A 35 -7.40 0.15 -2.78
CA VAL A 35 -8.04 -0.69 -3.80
C VAL A 35 -9.47 -0.99 -3.36
N CYS A 36 -10.46 -0.52 -4.15
CA CYS A 36 -11.89 -0.72 -3.93
C CYS A 36 -12.58 -1.21 -5.22
N GLY A 37 -13.61 -2.06 -5.10
CA GLY A 37 -14.34 -2.63 -6.23
C GLY A 37 -15.42 -1.75 -6.85
N GLN A 38 -15.87 -2.12 -8.06
CA GLN A 38 -16.90 -1.42 -8.87
C GLN A 38 -18.27 -1.26 -8.16
N ARG A 39 -18.59 -2.10 -7.17
CA ARG A 39 -19.86 -2.04 -6.42
C ARG A 39 -19.72 -1.36 -5.05
N GLY A 40 -18.64 -0.59 -4.83
CA GLY A 40 -18.27 -0.02 -3.53
C GLY A 40 -17.50 -0.99 -2.64
N CYS A 41 -17.22 -0.61 -1.39
CA CYS A 41 -16.41 -1.39 -0.43
C CYS A 41 -17.10 -2.68 0.07
N VAL A 42 -18.18 -3.12 -0.58
CA VAL A 42 -18.94 -4.33 -0.23
C VAL A 42 -18.09 -5.59 -0.42
N ALA A 43 -17.05 -5.50 -1.28
CA ALA A 43 -15.97 -6.47 -1.34
C ALA A 43 -14.61 -5.74 -1.40
N HIS A 44 -14.05 -5.55 -0.20
CA HIS A 44 -12.61 -5.65 0.11
C HIS A 44 -11.76 -4.41 -0.20
N LYS A 45 -11.56 -3.59 0.84
CA LYS A 45 -10.71 -2.39 0.83
C LYS A 45 -9.30 -2.76 1.31
N THR A 46 -8.28 -2.57 0.47
CA THR A 46 -6.88 -2.57 0.92
C THR A 46 -6.41 -1.14 0.98
N ALA A 47 -5.95 -0.69 2.14
CA ALA A 47 -5.41 0.66 2.31
C ALA A 47 -4.04 0.59 2.98
N GLY A 48 -3.11 1.44 2.57
CA GLY A 48 -1.80 1.50 3.18
C GLY A 48 -0.84 2.44 2.49
N THR A 49 0.43 2.34 2.88
CA THR A 49 1.53 3.14 2.36
C THR A 49 2.63 2.21 1.84
N ILE A 50 3.11 2.49 0.64
CA ILE A 50 4.28 1.86 0.03
C ILE A 50 5.45 2.84 0.18
N THR A 51 6.53 2.37 0.79
CA THR A 51 7.80 3.09 0.89
C THR A 51 8.77 2.50 -0.12
N TRP A 52 9.34 3.34 -0.97
CA TRP A 52 10.28 2.92 -2.02
C TRP A 52 11.75 3.02 -1.58
N GLY A 53 12.64 2.24 -2.21
CA GLY A 53 14.09 2.29 -2.03
C GLY A 53 14.72 1.04 -1.40
N PRO A 54 16.01 1.11 -0.99
CA PRO A 54 16.80 -0.06 -0.54
C PRO A 54 16.27 -0.77 0.71
N ARG A 55 15.39 -0.11 1.45
CA ARG A 55 14.68 -0.66 2.62
C ARG A 55 13.20 -0.32 2.55
N GLY A 56 12.60 -0.53 1.38
CA GLY A 56 11.18 -0.31 1.16
C GLY A 56 10.29 -1.21 2.03
N SER A 57 9.06 -0.78 2.20
CA SER A 57 8.06 -1.51 2.95
C SER A 57 6.66 -1.18 2.49
N ILE A 58 5.80 -2.18 2.49
CA ILE A 58 4.37 -2.03 2.26
C ILE A 58 3.70 -2.29 3.60
N VAL A 59 3.04 -1.27 4.14
CA VAL A 59 2.30 -1.37 5.40
C VAL A 59 0.87 -0.93 5.18
N GLY A 60 -0.09 -1.68 5.71
CA GLY A 60 -1.49 -1.36 5.50
C GLY A 60 -2.45 -2.27 6.23
N THR A 61 -3.72 -2.09 5.92
CA THR A 61 -4.83 -2.89 6.42
C THR A 61 -5.63 -3.42 5.24
N ALA A 62 -5.82 -4.74 5.23
CA ALA A 62 -6.72 -5.43 4.34
C ALA A 62 -8.04 -5.67 5.09
N THR A 63 -9.13 -5.05 4.64
CA THR A 63 -10.45 -5.20 5.27
C THR A 63 -11.39 -5.91 4.33
N ASP A 64 -11.88 -7.06 4.77
CA ASP A 64 -12.98 -7.78 4.16
C ASP A 64 -14.31 -7.36 4.82
N ARG A 65 -15.29 -6.93 4.02
CA ARG A 65 -16.65 -6.54 4.46
C ARG A 65 -17.73 -7.42 3.81
N GLY A 66 -17.34 -8.41 3.02
CA GLY A 66 -18.25 -9.30 2.33
C GLY A 66 -18.60 -10.53 3.18
N PRO A 67 -19.73 -11.20 2.90
CA PRO A 67 -20.01 -12.52 3.45
C PRO A 67 -19.12 -13.54 2.72
N GLY A 68 -17.85 -13.64 3.11
CA GLY A 68 -16.89 -14.48 2.41
C GLY A 68 -15.46 -14.33 2.91
N ALA A 69 -14.54 -15.02 2.25
CA ALA A 69 -13.11 -14.88 2.46
C ALA A 69 -12.44 -14.25 1.24
N SER A 70 -11.50 -13.35 1.50
CA SER A 70 -10.74 -12.60 0.51
C SER A 70 -9.30 -13.09 0.41
N ASN A 71 -8.77 -13.09 -0.81
CA ASN A 71 -7.33 -13.19 -1.03
C ASN A 71 -6.79 -11.85 -1.51
N PHE A 72 -5.95 -11.23 -0.68
CA PHE A 72 -5.16 -10.05 -1.03
C PHE A 72 -3.82 -10.52 -1.57
N LYS A 73 -3.57 -10.29 -2.85
CA LYS A 73 -2.34 -10.68 -3.54
C LYS A 73 -1.50 -9.44 -3.81
N PHE A 74 -0.35 -9.37 -3.17
CA PHE A 74 0.69 -8.40 -3.45
C PHE A 74 1.68 -9.02 -4.42
N THR A 75 1.84 -8.39 -5.56
CA THR A 75 2.88 -8.73 -6.52
C THR A 75 3.89 -7.60 -6.52
N ILE A 76 5.13 -7.89 -6.15
CA ILE A 76 6.19 -6.89 -6.06
C ILE A 76 7.28 -7.27 -7.03
N THR A 77 7.62 -6.35 -7.92
CA THR A 77 8.72 -6.52 -8.87
C THR A 77 9.92 -5.77 -8.35
N THR A 78 11.05 -6.46 -8.24
CA THR A 78 12.35 -5.93 -7.80
C THR A 78 13.40 -6.23 -8.89
N PRO A 79 14.56 -5.57 -8.90
CA PRO A 79 15.67 -5.95 -9.78
C PRO A 79 16.08 -7.42 -9.62
N SER A 80 15.96 -7.96 -8.41
CA SER A 80 16.28 -9.35 -8.07
C SER A 80 15.22 -10.36 -8.50
N GLY A 81 14.04 -9.92 -8.94
CA GLY A 81 12.95 -10.79 -9.36
C GLY A 81 11.59 -10.39 -8.78
N ARG A 82 10.63 -11.31 -8.87
CA ARG A 82 9.22 -11.06 -8.51
C ARG A 82 8.86 -11.77 -7.20
N LEU A 83 8.40 -11.00 -6.22
CA LEU A 83 7.85 -11.51 -4.96
C LEU A 83 6.32 -11.52 -5.06
N ILE A 84 5.70 -12.63 -4.66
CA ILE A 84 4.25 -12.76 -4.62
C ILE A 84 3.84 -13.15 -3.20
N GLN A 85 3.08 -12.29 -2.54
CA GLN A 85 2.56 -12.53 -1.21
C GLN A 85 1.03 -12.56 -1.27
N THR A 86 0.43 -13.68 -0.85
CA THR A 86 -1.02 -13.81 -0.75
C THR A 86 -1.41 -13.82 0.73
N ILE A 87 -2.40 -13.02 1.09
CA ILE A 87 -2.89 -12.87 2.45
C ILE A 87 -4.37 -13.23 2.49
N PRO A 88 -4.74 -14.36 3.13
CA PRO A 88 -6.14 -14.73 3.31
C PRO A 88 -6.75 -13.95 4.48
N VAL A 89 -7.82 -13.24 4.18
CA VAL A 89 -8.64 -12.53 5.17
C VAL A 89 -10.02 -13.19 5.17
N THR A 90 -10.32 -13.87 6.27
CA THR A 90 -11.61 -14.51 6.52
C THR A 90 -12.38 -13.56 7.44
N GLU A 91 -13.17 -12.67 6.87
CA GLU A 91 -14.01 -11.66 7.55
C GLU A 91 -13.27 -10.69 8.50
N GLY A 92 -13.48 -9.38 8.33
CA GLY A 92 -12.88 -8.35 9.17
C GLY A 92 -11.56 -7.78 8.66
N THR A 93 -10.76 -7.19 9.56
CA THR A 93 -9.55 -6.44 9.20
C THR A 93 -8.29 -7.21 9.59
N LYS A 94 -7.35 -7.35 8.65
CA LYS A 94 -6.00 -7.86 8.92
C LYS A 94 -4.92 -6.83 8.59
N PRO A 95 -3.95 -6.64 9.50
CA PRO A 95 -2.77 -5.84 9.18
C PRO A 95 -1.92 -6.57 8.14
N VAL A 96 -1.29 -5.79 7.27
CA VAL A 96 -0.35 -6.24 6.25
C VAL A 96 0.95 -5.48 6.45
N SER A 97 2.06 -6.21 6.54
CA SER A 97 3.40 -5.65 6.57
C SER A 97 4.33 -6.52 5.75
N ILE A 98 4.87 -5.97 4.66
CA ILE A 98 5.82 -6.66 3.78
C ILE A 98 7.05 -5.78 3.65
N THR A 99 8.21 -6.31 4.00
CA THR A 99 9.49 -5.62 3.80
C THR A 99 10.07 -6.04 2.45
N VAL A 100 10.40 -5.07 1.61
CA VAL A 100 10.93 -5.31 0.27
C VAL A 100 11.96 -4.25 -0.10
N ALA A 101 13.16 -4.69 -0.51
CA ALA A 101 14.20 -3.79 -0.98
C ALA A 101 14.05 -3.53 -2.48
N ASP A 102 14.29 -2.29 -2.88
CA ASP A 102 14.42 -1.86 -4.27
C ASP A 102 13.22 -2.27 -5.14
N ALA A 103 12.00 -2.16 -4.61
CA ALA A 103 10.81 -2.40 -5.40
C ALA A 103 10.73 -1.40 -6.58
N MET A 104 10.54 -1.92 -7.79
CA MET A 104 10.32 -1.15 -9.01
C MET A 104 8.84 -0.94 -9.28
N SER A 105 8.01 -1.91 -8.92
CA SER A 105 6.56 -1.82 -9.02
C SER A 105 5.89 -2.72 -8.00
N VAL A 106 4.72 -2.30 -7.52
CA VAL A 106 3.88 -3.04 -6.59
C VAL A 106 2.49 -3.09 -7.18
N THR A 107 2.02 -4.28 -7.56
CA THR A 107 0.64 -4.52 -7.94
C THR A 107 -0.11 -5.14 -6.77
N VAL A 108 -1.10 -4.43 -6.25
CA VAL A 108 -2.01 -4.92 -5.20
C VAL A 108 -3.27 -5.42 -5.89
N SER A 109 -3.59 -6.70 -5.74
CA SER A 109 -4.78 -7.32 -6.32
C SER A 109 -5.67 -7.90 -5.24
N VAL A 110 -6.97 -7.66 -5.33
CA VAL A 110 -7.96 -8.14 -4.35
C VAL A 110 -8.95 -9.04 -5.06
N CYS A 111 -9.03 -10.30 -4.63
CA CYS A 111 -9.87 -11.33 -5.22
C CYS A 111 -10.81 -11.93 -4.17
N ASN A 112 -12.09 -12.15 -4.52
CA ASN A 112 -13.02 -12.89 -3.66
C ASN A 112 -12.83 -14.41 -3.84
N VAL A 113 -13.00 -15.20 -2.77
CA VAL A 113 -12.96 -16.67 -2.83
C VAL A 113 -14.40 -17.19 -2.75
N PRO A 114 -14.80 -18.21 -3.53
CA PRO A 114 -14.05 -18.95 -4.55
C PRO A 114 -14.25 -18.40 -5.97
N THR A 115 -15.05 -17.34 -6.12
CA THR A 115 -15.48 -16.87 -7.44
C THR A 115 -14.43 -15.96 -8.06
N SER A 116 -13.94 -16.40 -9.22
CA SER A 116 -13.11 -15.72 -10.21
C SER A 116 -13.72 -14.42 -10.78
N PHE A 117 -14.60 -13.73 -10.05
CA PHE A 117 -15.01 -12.36 -10.36
C PHE A 117 -13.78 -11.44 -10.36
N PRO A 118 -13.73 -10.44 -11.26
CA PRO A 118 -12.47 -9.83 -11.67
C PRO A 118 -11.76 -9.24 -10.46
N CYS A 119 -10.56 -9.76 -10.19
CA CYS A 119 -9.68 -9.18 -9.19
C CYS A 119 -9.48 -7.71 -9.55
N VAL A 120 -9.72 -6.82 -8.59
CA VAL A 120 -9.37 -5.41 -8.79
C VAL A 120 -7.91 -5.29 -8.43
N SER A 121 -7.12 -4.79 -9.38
CA SER A 121 -5.69 -4.63 -9.23
C SER A 121 -5.28 -3.21 -9.53
N GLU A 122 -4.51 -2.62 -8.63
CA GLU A 122 -3.82 -1.36 -8.88
C GLU A 122 -2.31 -1.58 -8.85
N THR A 123 -1.60 -0.93 -9.77
CA THR A 123 -0.15 -0.98 -9.85
C THR A 123 0.41 0.38 -9.50
N TYR A 124 1.33 0.37 -8.55
CA TYR A 124 2.05 1.53 -8.07
C TYR A 124 3.51 1.41 -8.48
N THR A 125 4.09 2.54 -8.89
CA THR A 125 5.51 2.69 -9.20
C THR A 125 6.06 3.85 -8.37
N PRO A 126 7.37 3.87 -8.08
CA PRO A 126 8.00 5.01 -7.41
C PRO A 126 7.83 6.32 -8.19
#